data_AF-A0A9D8IGU9-F1
#
_entry.id   AF-A0A9D8IGU9-F1
#
_cell.length_a   1.000
_cell.length_b   1.000
_cell.length_c   1.000
_cell.angle_alpha   90.00
_cell.angle_beta   90.00
_cell.angle_gamma   90.00
#
_symmetry.space_group_name_H-M   'P 1'
#
loop_
_entity.id
_entity.type
_entity.pdbx_description
1 polymer ?
#
loop_
_entity_poly.entity_id
_entity_poly.type
_entity_poly.pdbx_seq_one_letter_code
_entity_poly.pdbx_strand_id
1 'polypeptide(L)' 'MPKRKALNLSTDDEEELARISNCRTEAAAAVRRAKVLLSYHKGKRITEIARKMNTNRPMVERII' A
#
# COMPACT_ATOMS: atom_id res chain seq x y z
N MET A 1 16.82 12.03 -4.79
CA MET A 1 15.60 11.19 -4.83
C MET A 1 14.41 12.10 -4.53
N PRO A 2 13.49 12.38 -5.47
CA PRO A 2 12.35 13.25 -5.20
C PRO A 2 11.49 12.62 -4.10
N LYS A 3 11.17 13.41 -3.06
CA LYS A 3 10.33 12.99 -1.94
C LYS A 3 8.89 12.92 -2.47
N ARG A 4 8.40 11.72 -2.79
CA ARG A 4 7.00 11.53 -3.19
C ARG A 4 6.11 12.05 -2.06
N LYS A 5 5.09 12.82 -2.40
CA LYS A 5 4.15 13.40 -1.45
C LYS A 5 3.39 12.27 -0.74
N ALA A 6 2.94 12.51 0.49
CA ALA A 6 2.07 11.58 1.18
C ALA A 6 0.81 11.35 0.33
N LEU A 7 0.37 10.09 0.23
CA LEU A 7 -0.89 9.76 -0.41
C LEU A 7 -2.00 10.16 0.56
N ASN A 8 -2.81 11.16 0.21
CA ASN A 8 -3.98 11.53 1.00
C ASN A 8 -5.15 10.66 0.54
N LEU A 9 -5.54 9.69 1.37
CA LEU A 9 -6.74 8.90 1.17
C LEU A 9 -7.91 9.61 1.87
N SER A 10 -9.10 9.56 1.27
CA SER A 10 -10.33 9.86 2.00
C SER A 10 -10.57 8.78 3.06
N THR A 11 -11.36 9.08 4.09
CA THR A 11 -11.76 8.09 5.10
C THR A 11 -12.44 6.89 4.45
N ASP A 12 -13.34 7.11 3.49
CA ASP A 12 -14.03 6.05 2.75
C ASP A 12 -13.04 5.15 1.99
N ASP A 13 -12.03 5.75 1.35
CA ASP A 13 -11.00 4.99 0.63
C ASP A 13 -10.11 4.19 1.59
N GLU A 14 -9.78 4.75 2.76
CA GLU A 14 -9.00 4.05 3.78
C GLU A 14 -9.76 2.83 4.31
N GLU A 15 -11.05 2.99 4.61
CA GLU A 15 -11.91 1.90 5.07
C GLU A 15 -12.05 0.79 4.03
N GLU A 16 -12.26 1.17 2.76
CA GLU A 16 -12.37 0.21 1.67
C GLU A 16 -11.05 -0.54 1.43
N LEU A 17 -9.93 0.16 1.44
CA LEU A 17 -8.60 -0.47 1.35
C LEU A 17 -8.34 -1.36 2.57
N ALA A 18 -8.79 -0.97 3.76
CA ALA A 18 -8.66 -1.79 4.97
C ALA A 18 -9.47 -3.09 4.84
N ARG A 19 -10.71 -3.01 4.32
CA ARG A 19 -11.56 -4.16 4.02
C ARG A 19 -10.88 -5.10 3.02
N ILE A 20 -10.41 -4.58 1.89
CA ILE A 20 -9.72 -5.36 0.86
C ILE A 20 -8.43 -5.99 1.41
N SER A 21 -7.66 -5.27 2.23
CA SER A 21 -6.39 -5.76 2.77
C SER A 21 -6.53 -6.98 3.68
N ASN A 22 -7.70 -7.18 4.29
CA ASN A 22 -8.02 -8.29 5.18
C ASN A 22 -8.89 -9.37 4.51
N CYS A 23 -9.37 -9.12 3.30
CA CYS A 23 -10.26 -10.04 2.60
C CYS A 23 -9.49 -11.27 2.08
N ARG A 24 -10.10 -12.45 2.24
CA ARG A 24 -9.53 -13.73 1.77
C ARG A 24 -10.07 -14.17 0.40
N THR A 25 -11.18 -13.59 -0.04
CA THR A 25 -11.83 -13.90 -1.32
C THR A 25 -11.40 -12.96 -2.45
N GLU A 26 -10.82 -11.81 -2.11
CA GLU A 26 -10.28 -10.87 -3.09
C GLU A 26 -9.04 -11.43 -3.79
N ALA A 27 -8.80 -10.96 -5.02
CA ALA A 27 -7.60 -11.33 -5.76
C ALA A 27 -6.34 -10.95 -4.97
N ALA A 28 -5.36 -11.85 -4.88
CA ALA A 28 -4.13 -11.63 -4.12
C ALA A 28 -3.38 -10.34 -4.54
N ALA A 29 -3.51 -9.94 -5.81
CA ALA A 29 -2.96 -8.67 -6.30
C ALA A 29 -3.66 -7.44 -5.71
N ALA A 30 -5.00 -7.48 -5.55
CA ALA A 30 -5.78 -6.41 -4.94
C ALA A 30 -5.44 -6.28 -3.45
N VAL A 31 -5.43 -7.39 -2.71
CA VAL A 31 -5.02 -7.44 -1.29
C VAL A 31 -3.62 -6.86 -1.11
N ARG A 32 -2.68 -7.22 -2.00
CA ARG A 32 -1.31 -6.71 -1.95
C ARG A 32 -1.25 -5.20 -2.18
N ARG A 33 -1.94 -4.70 -3.21
CA ARG A 33 -1.99 -3.26 -3.52
C ARG A 33 -2.60 -2.47 -2.37
N ALA A 34 -3.71 -2.94 -1.80
CA ALA A 34 -4.36 -2.32 -0.65
C ALA A 34 -3.41 -2.21 0.55
N LYS A 35 -2.67 -3.28 0.87
CA LYS A 35 -1.66 -3.25 1.95
C LYS A 35 -0.54 -2.23 1.70
N VAL A 36 -0.10 -2.08 0.45
CA VAL A 36 0.93 -1.10 0.08
C VAL A 36 0.41 0.32 0.22
N LEU A 37 -0.77 0.62 -0.34
CA LEU A 37 -1.39 1.95 -0.30
C LEU A 37 -1.66 2.39 1.14
N LEU A 38 -2.26 1.53 1.97
CA LEU A 38 -2.47 1.81 3.40
C LEU A 38 -1.16 2.05 4.14
N SER A 39 -0.13 1.25 3.86
CA SER A 39 1.17 1.42 4.54
C SER A 39 1.83 2.74 4.15
N TYR A 40 1.72 3.14 2.88
CA TYR A 40 2.28 4.38 2.39
C TYR A 40 1.50 5.61 2.89
N HIS A 41 0.16 5.53 2.92
CA HIS A 41 -0.70 6.53 3.54
C HIS A 41 -0.33 6.79 5.01
N LYS A 42 -0.03 5.72 5.77
CA LYS A 42 0.45 5.78 7.17
C LYS A 42 1.88 6.33 7.32
N GLY A 43 2.48 6.89 6.26
CA GLY A 43 3.79 7.52 6.29
C GLY A 43 4.99 6.57 6.28
N LYS A 44 4.78 5.28 6.02
CA LYS A 44 5.90 4.32 5.93
C LYS A 44 6.72 4.55 4.68
N ARG A 45 8.04 4.37 4.79
CA ARG A 45 8.95 4.53 3.66
C ARG A 45 8.78 3.36 2.70
N ILE A 46 8.94 3.61 1.40
CA ILE A 46 8.85 2.59 0.34
C ILE A 46 9.75 1.38 0.64
N THR A 47 10.96 1.61 1.16
CA THR A 47 11.90 0.54 1.56
C THR A 47 11.38 -0.31 2.72
N GLU A 48 10.69 0.30 3.69
CA GLU A 48 10.09 -0.40 4.82
C GLU A 48 8.90 -1.24 4.37
N ILE A 49 8.09 -0.71 3.46
CA ILE A 49 6.96 -1.43 2.87
C ILE A 49 7.47 -2.63 2.06
N ALA A 50 8.49 -2.44 1.23
CA ALA A 50 9.10 -3.51 0.45
C ALA A 50 9.62 -4.65 1.34
N ARG A 51 10.33 -4.31 2.42
CA ARG A 51 10.80 -5.29 3.43
C ARG A 51 9.64 -6.01 4.11
N LYS A 52 8.62 -5.28 4.57
CA LYS A 52 7.46 -5.87 5.26
C LYS A 52 6.66 -6.82 4.35
N MET A 53 6.58 -6.51 3.06
CA MET A 53 5.85 -7.29 2.07
C MET A 53 6.71 -8.37 1.38
N ASN A 54 7.96 -8.54 1.84
CA ASN A 54 8.97 -9.42 1.22
C ASN A 54 9.04 -9.25 -0.31
N THR A 55 9.14 -8.00 -0.75
CA THR A 55 9.18 -7.64 -2.18
C THR A 55 10.26 -6.60 -2.46
N ASN A 56 10.41 -6.23 -3.73
CA ASN A 56 11.40 -5.26 -4.17
C ASN A 56 10.82 -3.84 -4.23
N ARG A 57 11.72 -2.85 -4.17
CA ARG A 57 11.37 -1.43 -4.22
C ARG A 57 10.62 -1.03 -5.51
N PRO A 58 11.02 -1.50 -6.71
CA PRO A 58 10.33 -1.18 -7.96
C PRO A 58 8.86 -1.61 -7.98
N MET A 59 8.52 -2.76 -7.37
CA MET A 59 7.12 -3.20 -7.29
C MET A 59 6.28 -2.22 -6.47
N VAL A 60 6.79 -1.77 -5.32
CA VAL A 60 6.10 -0.82 -4.45
C VAL A 60 5.99 0.56 -5.13
N GLU A 61 7.05 1.00 -5.80
CA GLU A 61 7.07 2.26 -6.57
C GLU A 61 6.11 2.27 -7.77
N ARG A 62 5.70 1.10 -8.28
CA ARG A 62 4.69 0.97 -9.35
C ARG A 62 3.26 1.07 -8.81
N ILE A 63 3.05 0.86 -7.52
CA ILE A 63 1.72 0.88 -6.88
C ILE A 63 1.39 2.28 -6.35
N ILE A 64 2.41 3.05 -5.95
CA ILE A 64 2.32 4.44 -5.47
C ILE A 64 2.60 5.40 -6.62
#